data_AF-A0A6P1DBV9-F1
#
_entry.id   AF-A0A6P1DBV9-F1
#
_cell.length_a   1.000
_cell.length_b   1.000
_cell.length_c   1.000
_cell.angle_alpha   90.00
_cell.angle_beta   90.00
_cell.angle_gamma   90.00
#
_symmetry.space_group_name_H-M   'P 1'
#
loop_
_entity.id
_entity.type
_entity.pdbx_description
1 polymer ?
#
loop_
_entity_poly.entity_id
_entity_poly.type
_entity_poly.pdbx_seq_one_letter_code
_entity_poly.pdbx_strand_id
1 'polypeptide(L)'
;MSSRKKMVWQDDAPETWEDRPCTNLPLEIFFPDRLNPAKVAMARGVCAACPVLARCAQWAVSAELTDCVVAGVAMPSFRTSRARAEAELRQIAAAGYLPATTHAAEVAA
;
A
#
# COMPACT_ATOMS: atom_id res chain seq x y z
N MET A 1 -26.24 -28.30 5.01
CA MET A 1 -26.14 -26.86 4.68
C MET A 1 -24.67 -26.48 4.77
N SER A 2 -23.90 -26.65 3.69
CA SER A 2 -22.47 -26.32 3.68
C SER A 2 -22.27 -25.15 2.74
N SER A 3 -22.16 -23.95 3.33
CA SER A 3 -21.86 -22.72 2.63
C SER A 3 -20.49 -22.87 1.96
N ARG A 4 -20.49 -23.13 0.65
CA ARG A 4 -19.32 -22.92 -0.19
C ARG A 4 -18.97 -21.44 -0.07
N LYS A 5 -17.98 -21.14 0.76
CA LYS A 5 -17.25 -19.87 0.80
C LYS A 5 -17.05 -19.48 -0.67
N LYS A 6 -17.72 -18.42 -1.13
CA LYS A 6 -17.49 -17.90 -2.48
C LYS A 6 -15.98 -17.67 -2.59
N MET A 7 -15.36 -18.39 -3.51
CA MET A 7 -14.01 -18.11 -3.93
C MET A 7 -14.10 -16.75 -4.63
N VAL A 8 -13.90 -15.68 -3.87
CA VAL A 8 -13.82 -14.31 -4.39
C VAL A 8 -12.47 -14.27 -5.11
N TRP A 9 -12.47 -14.67 -6.38
CA TRP A 9 -11.41 -14.28 -7.28
C TRP A 9 -11.36 -12.75 -7.22
N GLN A 10 -10.19 -12.20 -6.92
CA GLN A 10 -10.00 -10.76 -6.79
C GLN A 10 -10.13 -10.12 -8.19
N ASP A 11 -11.36 -9.96 -8.67
CA ASP A 11 -11.68 -9.18 -9.88
C ASP A 11 -11.38 -7.69 -9.67
N ASP A 12 -11.01 -7.30 -8.44
CA ASP A 12 -10.68 -5.95 -8.04
C ASP A 12 -9.19 -5.76 -7.69
N ALA A 13 -8.33 -6.31 -8.54
CA ALA A 13 -6.89 -6.04 -8.47
C ALA A 13 -6.60 -4.66 -9.10
N PRO A 14 -5.59 -3.92 -8.58
CA PRO A 14 -5.33 -2.56 -9.03
C PRO A 14 -4.92 -2.46 -10.50
N GLU A 15 -4.48 -3.55 -11.12
CA GLU A 15 -4.14 -3.67 -12.54
C GLU A 15 -5.21 -3.08 -13.48
N THR A 16 -6.49 -3.18 -13.12
CA THR A 16 -7.62 -2.71 -13.92
C THR A 16 -8.07 -1.28 -13.59
N TRP A 17 -7.43 -0.61 -12.64
CA TRP A 17 -7.82 0.74 -12.23
C TRP A 17 -7.10 1.79 -13.09
N GLU A 18 -7.87 2.46 -13.94
CA GLU A 18 -7.37 3.47 -14.89
C GLU A 18 -6.92 4.77 -14.20
N ASP A 19 -7.52 5.12 -13.05
CA ASP A 19 -7.28 6.39 -12.35
C ASP A 19 -6.08 6.40 -11.39
N ARG A 20 -5.08 5.56 -11.64
CA ARG A 20 -3.89 5.44 -10.78
C ARG A 20 -2.72 6.27 -11.32
N PRO A 21 -2.26 7.32 -10.61
CA PRO A 21 -1.10 8.11 -11.04
C PRO A 21 0.21 7.32 -11.03
N CYS A 22 0.26 6.20 -10.29
CA CYS A 22 1.45 5.35 -10.20
C CYS A 22 1.72 4.48 -11.43
N THR A 23 0.75 4.33 -12.36
CA THR A 23 0.87 3.39 -13.50
C THR A 23 2.00 3.72 -14.47
N ASN A 24 2.29 5.01 -14.69
CA ASN A 24 3.29 5.47 -15.66
C ASN A 24 4.60 5.93 -15.00
N LEU A 25 4.81 5.59 -13.73
CA LEU A 25 6.00 5.98 -12.98
C LEU A 25 7.00 4.82 -12.88
N PRO A 26 8.30 5.13 -12.74
CA PRO A 26 9.32 4.09 -12.53
C PRO A 26 8.99 3.20 -11.32
N LEU A 27 9.04 1.89 -11.53
CA LEU A 27 8.77 0.90 -10.47
C LEU A 27 9.71 1.08 -9.27
N GLU A 28 10.94 1.52 -9.48
CA GLU A 28 11.92 1.75 -8.41
C GLU A 28 11.48 2.78 -7.35
N ILE A 29 10.48 3.62 -7.66
CA ILE A 29 9.87 4.54 -6.67
C ILE A 29 9.05 3.74 -5.67
N PHE A 30 8.31 2.72 -6.14
CA PHE A 30 7.41 1.88 -5.35
C PHE A 30 8.06 0.59 -4.85
N PHE A 31 9.21 0.21 -5.39
CA PHE A 31 10.03 -0.91 -4.94
C PHE A 31 11.44 -0.41 -4.56
N PRO A 32 11.55 0.40 -3.49
CA PRO A 32 12.82 0.97 -3.08
C PRO A 32 13.76 -0.07 -2.45
N ASP A 33 15.03 -0.06 -2.86
CA ASP A 33 16.07 -0.88 -2.23
C ASP A 33 16.12 -0.61 -0.73
N ARG A 34 15.96 -1.67 0.07
CA ARG A 34 15.97 -1.62 1.54
C ARG A 34 15.07 -0.53 2.11
N LEU A 35 13.93 -0.26 1.45
CA LEU A 35 13.00 0.80 1.86
C LEU A 35 13.67 2.18 2.02
N ASN A 36 14.55 2.53 1.07
CA ASN A 36 15.21 3.84 1.01
C ASN A 36 14.23 5.00 1.34
N PRO A 37 14.48 5.80 2.40
CA PRO A 37 13.54 6.82 2.87
C PRO A 37 13.16 7.87 1.82
N ALA A 38 14.09 8.25 0.93
CA ALA A 38 13.82 9.24 -0.11
C ALA A 38 12.83 8.70 -1.15
N LYS A 39 13.03 7.45 -1.59
CA LYS A 39 12.11 6.78 -2.53
C LYS A 39 10.74 6.51 -1.88
N VAL A 40 10.72 6.13 -0.59
CA VAL A 40 9.47 6.00 0.18
C VAL A 40 8.71 7.34 0.24
N ALA A 41 9.41 8.45 0.51
CA ALA A 41 8.80 9.77 0.52
C ALA A 41 8.25 10.17 -0.87
N MET A 42 8.98 9.87 -1.95
CA MET A 42 8.51 10.09 -3.32
C MET A 42 7.24 9.29 -3.61
N ALA A 43 7.21 8.00 -3.32
CA ALA A 43 6.04 7.14 -3.50
C ALA A 43 4.84 7.65 -2.68
N ARG A 44 5.08 8.04 -1.42
CA ARG A 44 4.04 8.63 -0.54
C ARG A 44 3.46 9.91 -1.13
N GLY A 45 4.30 10.76 -1.75
CA GLY A 45 3.86 11.96 -2.46
C GLY A 45 2.93 11.64 -3.63
N VAL A 46 3.24 10.61 -4.42
CA VAL A 46 2.34 10.14 -5.49
C VAL A 46 1.02 9.62 -4.93
N CYS A 47 1.07 8.82 -3.86
CA CYS A 47 -0.13 8.27 -3.24
C CYS A 47 -1.04 9.34 -2.61
N ALA A 48 -0.47 10.46 -2.14
CA ALA A 48 -1.24 11.55 -1.54
C ALA A 48 -2.29 12.17 -2.49
N ALA A 49 -2.02 12.14 -3.80
CA ALA A 49 -2.90 12.68 -4.83
C ALA A 49 -3.76 11.60 -5.53
N CYS A 50 -3.70 10.34 -5.08
CA CYS A 50 -4.34 9.23 -5.77
C CYS A 50 -5.86 9.19 -5.47
N PRO A 51 -6.75 9.27 -6.48
CA PRO A 51 -8.20 9.25 -6.27
C PRO A 51 -8.73 7.91 -5.78
N VAL A 52 -7.98 6.82 -6.02
CA VAL A 52 -8.33 5.46 -5.59
C VAL A 52 -7.55 5.00 -4.36
N LEU A 53 -7.01 5.95 -3.56
CA LEU A 53 -6.17 5.65 -2.40
C LEU A 53 -6.85 4.72 -1.39
N ALA A 54 -8.11 4.99 -1.03
CA ALA A 54 -8.88 4.17 -0.08
C ALA A 54 -8.98 2.71 -0.54
N ARG A 55 -9.34 2.52 -1.81
CA ARG A 55 -9.48 1.21 -2.47
C ARG A 55 -8.14 0.49 -2.55
N CYS A 56 -7.08 1.22 -2.90
CA CYS A 56 -5.70 0.71 -2.92
C CYS A 56 -5.27 0.19 -1.56
N ALA A 57 -5.54 0.94 -0.49
CA ALA A 57 -5.23 0.52 0.86
C ALA A 57 -6.05 -0.72 1.28
N GLN A 58 -7.33 -0.77 0.95
CA GLN A 58 -8.20 -1.92 1.24
C GLN A 58 -7.70 -3.21 0.57
N TRP A 59 -7.34 -3.12 -0.71
CA TRP A 59 -6.74 -4.22 -1.45
C TRP A 59 -5.42 -4.66 -0.82
N ALA A 60 -4.55 -3.70 -0.48
CA ALA A 60 -3.22 -3.95 0.07
C ALA A 60 -3.21 -4.67 1.42
N VAL A 61 -4.27 -4.53 2.24
CA VAL A 61 -4.39 -5.26 3.52
C VAL A 61 -4.38 -6.77 3.30
N SER A 62 -5.01 -7.24 2.22
CA SER A 62 -5.09 -8.67 1.89
C SER A 62 -4.01 -9.11 0.91
N ALA A 63 -3.40 -8.16 0.20
CA ALA A 63 -2.28 -8.43 -0.68
C ALA A 63 -1.02 -8.69 0.16
N GLU A 64 -0.43 -9.87 0.01
CA GLU A 64 0.74 -10.31 0.77
C GLU A 64 2.05 -9.65 0.28
N LEU A 65 2.00 -8.33 0.05
CA LEU A 65 3.06 -7.53 -0.56
C LEU A 65 4.23 -7.29 0.40
N THR A 66 5.46 -7.50 -0.04
CA THR A 66 6.67 -7.18 0.73
C THR A 66 7.57 -6.27 -0.09
N ASP A 67 8.48 -5.55 0.59
CA ASP A 67 9.55 -4.79 -0.05
C ASP A 67 9.06 -3.72 -1.05
N CYS A 68 7.91 -3.12 -0.77
CA CYS A 68 7.29 -2.14 -1.64
C CYS A 68 6.59 -1.03 -0.87
N VAL A 69 6.17 0.01 -1.58
CA VAL A 69 5.30 1.06 -1.07
C VAL A 69 3.96 0.95 -1.79
N VAL A 70 2.89 0.79 -1.03
CA VAL A 70 1.51 0.68 -1.54
C VAL A 70 0.60 1.58 -0.72
N ALA A 71 -0.28 2.32 -1.39
CA ALA A 71 -1.14 3.32 -0.75
C ALA A 71 -0.37 4.27 0.21
N GLY A 72 0.90 4.59 -0.09
CA GLY A 72 1.75 5.46 0.72
C GLY A 72 2.36 4.80 1.97
N VAL A 73 2.18 3.49 2.16
CA VAL A 73 2.68 2.68 3.27
C VAL A 73 3.84 1.82 2.81
N ALA A 74 4.96 1.86 3.54
CA ALA A 74 6.09 0.98 3.31
C ALA A 74 5.80 -0.42 3.87
N MET A 75 5.86 -1.43 3.02
CA MET A 75 5.65 -2.82 3.36
C MET A 75 6.98 -3.47 3.73
N PRO A 76 7.14 -3.98 4.97
CA PRO A 76 8.38 -4.61 5.39
C PRO A 76 8.59 -5.96 4.68
N SER A 77 9.85 -6.36 4.54
CA SER A 77 10.25 -7.67 3.99
C SER A 77 9.71 -8.84 4.82
N PHE A 78 9.67 -8.66 6.14
CA PHE A 78 9.27 -9.71 7.08
C PHE A 78 7.80 -9.59 7.46
N ARG A 79 7.06 -10.70 7.31
CA ARG A 79 5.64 -10.78 7.66
C ARG A 79 5.36 -10.46 9.12
N THR A 80 6.29 -10.81 10.02
CA THR A 80 6.20 -10.54 11.46
C THR A 80 6.16 -9.04 11.78
N SER A 81 6.69 -8.19 10.91
CA SER A 81 6.73 -6.73 11.08
C SER A 81 5.55 -6.01 10.41
N ARG A 82 4.62 -6.75 9.77
CA ARG A 82 3.52 -6.16 8.97
C ARG A 82 2.40 -5.56 9.80
N ALA A 83 2.24 -5.96 11.06
CA ALA A 83 1.08 -5.58 11.88
C ALA A 83 0.83 -4.06 11.88
N ARG A 84 1.91 -3.28 11.94
CA ARG A 84 1.86 -1.82 11.85
C ARG A 84 1.47 -1.32 10.46
N ALA A 85 2.12 -1.82 9.41
CA ALA A 85 1.82 -1.42 8.03
C ALA A 85 0.35 -1.74 7.69
N GLU A 86 -0.16 -2.89 8.11
CA GLU A 86 -1.56 -3.24 7.95
C GLU A 86 -2.51 -2.34 8.74
N ALA A 87 -2.12 -1.91 9.95
CA ALA A 87 -2.90 -0.95 10.71
C ALA A 87 -2.99 0.40 9.99
N GLU A 88 -1.88 0.89 9.42
CA GLU A 88 -1.85 2.13 8.63
C GLU A 88 -2.70 1.98 7.36
N LEU A 89 -2.61 0.85 6.64
CA LEU A 89 -3.45 0.56 5.49
C LEU A 89 -4.94 0.54 5.85
N ARG A 90 -5.32 -0.07 6.97
CA ARG A 90 -6.72 -0.05 7.44
C ARG A 90 -7.20 1.37 7.76
N GLN A 91 -6.35 2.21 8.35
CA GLN A 91 -6.67 3.62 8.60
C GLN A 91 -6.86 4.39 7.29
N ILE A 92 -5.97 4.23 6.31
CA ILE A 92 -6.07 4.90 5.01
C ILE A 92 -7.30 4.41 4.24
N ALA A 93 -7.62 3.12 4.29
CA ALA A 93 -8.81 2.55 3.68
C ALA A 93 -10.09 3.17 4.26
N ALA A 94 -10.14 3.42 5.57
CA ALA A 94 -11.28 4.05 6.23
C ALA A 94 -11.36 5.56 6.00
N ALA A 95 -10.21 6.26 5.98
CA ALA A 95 -10.16 7.71 5.91
C ALA A 95 -10.18 8.27 4.47
N GLY A 96 -9.63 7.53 3.51
CA GLY A 96 -9.48 7.94 2.11
C GLY A 96 -8.42 9.00 1.84
N TYR A 97 -7.60 9.35 2.83
CA TYR A 97 -6.45 10.24 2.70
C TYR A 97 -5.24 9.70 3.48
N LEU A 98 -4.04 10.14 3.12
CA LEU A 98 -2.84 9.82 3.89
C LEU A 98 -2.83 10.64 5.18
N PRO A 99 -2.71 10.01 6.37
CA PRO A 99 -2.58 10.78 7.59
C PRO A 99 -1.31 11.64 7.51
N ALA A 100 -1.47 12.91 7.91
CA ALA A 100 -0.35 13.83 8.10
C ALA A 100 0.56 13.22 9.16
N THR A 101 1.66 12.62 8.69
CA THR A 101 2.73 12.01 9.49
C THR A 101 2.32 10.90 10.47
N THR A 102 2.68 9.67 10.14
CA THR A 102 3.10 8.70 11.16
C THR A 102 4.12 7.75 10.53
N HIS A 103 5.40 8.15 10.61
CA HIS A 103 6.59 7.29 10.53
C HIS A 103 7.20 6.98 9.16
N ALA A 104 7.80 8.00 8.55
CA ALA A 104 9.04 7.83 7.78
C ALA A 104 10.29 7.63 8.69
N ALA A 105 10.12 7.58 10.02
CA ALA A 105 11.20 7.71 11.00
C ALA A 105 11.78 6.38 11.54
N GLU A 106 11.15 5.22 11.30
CA GLU A 106 11.59 3.95 11.92
C GLU A 106 12.11 2.88 10.93
N VAL A 107 12.42 3.27 9.69
CA VAL A 107 13.08 2.35 8.71
C VAL A 107 14.62 2.36 8.89
N ALA A 108 15.12 2.76 10.07
CA ALA A 108 16.54 3.01 10.32
C ALA A 108 17.09 2.35 11.59
N ALA A 109 16.43 1.31 12.13
CA ALA A 109 16.95 0.52 13.25
C ALA A 109 17.18 -0.94 12.85
#